data_AF-A0A962AQL2-F1
#
_entry.id   AF-A0A962AQL2-F1
#
_cell.length_a   1.000
_cell.length_b   1.000
_cell.length_c   1.000
_cell.angle_alpha   90.00
_cell.angle_beta   90.00
_cell.angle_gamma   90.00
#
_symmetry.space_group_name_H-M   'P 1'
#
loop_
_entity.id
_entity.type
_entity.pdbx_description
1 polymer ?
#
loop_
_entity_poly.entity_id
_entity_poly.type
_entity_poly.pdbx_seq_one_letter_code
_entity_poly.pdbx_strand_id
1 'polypeptide(L)'
;NESISIADYLTARDANGDVIYRPTCHYAYHPADDAVLSLHELFGRAGRIQPAHHILTEHEIEDGVDELGVLLYGHANNAYWYGSQLSIEETRRIAPYQNATGLQVTSAVLAGMVYALENPNLGIVEADEMDFRRCLEVQSPYLGPLIGRYTDWTPLTDRPGFFPEDIDTSDHWQFRNILVR
;
A
#
# COMPACT_ATOMS: atom_id res chain seq x y z
N ASN A 1 0.35 -2.11 -9.98
CA ASN A 1 0.37 -1.04 -11.00
C ASN A 1 1.31 0.06 -10.50
N GLU A 2 0.95 0.63 -9.37
CA GLU A 2 1.65 1.64 -8.58
C GLU A 2 3.13 1.34 -8.29
N SER A 3 3.51 0.08 -8.07
CA SER A 3 4.92 -0.31 -7.91
C SER A 3 5.81 0.14 -9.09
N ILE A 4 5.24 0.22 -10.30
CA ILE A 4 5.91 0.72 -11.49
C ILE A 4 5.59 2.20 -11.74
N SER A 5 4.30 2.60 -11.70
CA SER A 5 3.91 3.97 -12.03
C SER A 5 4.54 5.00 -11.08
N ILE A 6 4.57 4.74 -9.78
CA ILE A 6 5.19 5.65 -8.79
C ILE A 6 6.70 5.75 -9.03
N ALA A 7 7.38 4.62 -9.28
CA ALA A 7 8.82 4.62 -9.54
C ALA A 7 9.16 5.35 -10.85
N ASP A 8 8.33 5.21 -11.88
CA ASP A 8 8.52 5.94 -13.14
C ASP A 8 8.24 7.43 -12.95
N TYR A 9 7.11 7.78 -12.34
CA TYR A 9 6.70 9.16 -12.05
C TYR A 9 7.74 9.93 -11.23
N LEU A 10 8.39 9.27 -10.28
CA LEU A 10 9.45 9.85 -9.42
C LEU A 10 10.87 9.70 -10.01
N THR A 11 11.02 9.32 -11.27
CA THR A 11 12.32 9.22 -11.93
C THR A 11 12.87 10.61 -12.28
N ALA A 12 14.06 10.95 -11.76
CA ALA A 12 14.81 12.11 -12.23
C ALA A 12 15.78 11.70 -13.33
N ARG A 13 15.84 12.52 -14.40
CA ARG A 13 16.74 12.33 -15.55
C ARG A 13 17.64 13.54 -15.75
N ASP A 14 18.84 13.32 -16.26
CA ASP A 14 19.74 14.40 -16.65
C ASP A 14 19.37 15.01 -18.02
N ALA A 15 20.19 15.95 -18.51
CA ALA A 15 19.96 16.63 -19.78
C ALA A 15 20.06 15.69 -21.01
N ASN A 16 20.74 14.55 -20.89
CA ASN A 16 20.84 13.54 -21.95
C ASN A 16 19.67 12.54 -21.90
N GLY A 17 18.84 12.59 -20.85
CA GLY A 17 17.73 11.67 -20.61
C GLY A 17 18.11 10.45 -19.78
N ASP A 18 19.35 10.37 -19.28
CA ASP A 18 19.83 9.26 -18.46
C ASP A 18 19.23 9.35 -17.05
N VAL A 19 18.84 8.20 -16.49
CA VAL A 19 18.25 8.12 -15.14
C VAL A 19 19.34 8.36 -14.10
N ILE A 20 19.16 9.40 -13.27
CA ILE A 20 20.07 9.74 -12.17
C ILE A 20 19.51 9.43 -10.79
N TYR A 21 18.18 9.28 -10.69
CA TYR A 21 17.50 8.86 -9.46
C TYR A 21 16.19 8.18 -9.82
N ARG A 22 15.88 7.09 -9.09
CA ARG A 22 14.61 6.39 -9.13
C ARG A 22 14.42 5.65 -7.80
N PRO A 23 13.29 5.80 -7.10
CA PRO A 23 13.06 5.06 -5.87
C PRO A 23 12.74 3.58 -6.16
N THR A 24 13.12 2.70 -5.25
CA THR A 24 12.53 1.36 -5.17
C THR A 24 11.10 1.51 -4.70
N CYS A 25 10.15 0.93 -5.45
CA CYS A 25 8.73 0.92 -5.08
C CYS A 25 8.17 -0.48 -5.32
N HIS A 26 7.56 -1.07 -4.30
CA HIS A 26 6.88 -2.36 -4.39
C HIS A 26 5.85 -2.50 -3.27
N TYR A 27 4.94 -3.46 -3.43
CA TYR A 27 4.00 -3.78 -2.38
C TYR A 27 4.65 -4.65 -1.29
N ALA A 28 4.34 -4.39 -0.03
CA ALA A 28 4.63 -5.24 1.12
C ALA A 28 3.29 -5.52 1.84
N TYR A 29 2.59 -6.56 1.40
CA TYR A 29 1.19 -6.80 1.77
C TYR A 29 1.07 -7.93 2.79
N HIS A 30 0.57 -7.60 3.98
CA HIS A 30 0.05 -8.58 4.93
C HIS A 30 -1.49 -8.56 4.84
N PRO A 31 -2.12 -9.54 4.18
CA PRO A 31 -3.58 -9.58 4.11
C PRO A 31 -4.17 -10.03 5.46
N ALA A 32 -5.50 -10.09 5.56
CA ALA A 32 -6.17 -10.69 6.72
C ALA A 32 -5.71 -12.14 6.97
N ASP A 33 -5.78 -12.60 8.22
CA ASP A 33 -5.26 -13.93 8.62
C ASP A 33 -5.83 -15.08 7.80
N ASP A 34 -7.13 -15.05 7.48
CA ASP A 34 -7.77 -16.06 6.62
C ASP A 34 -7.18 -16.08 5.20
N ALA A 35 -6.77 -14.92 4.68
CA ALA A 35 -6.10 -14.84 3.38
C ALA A 35 -4.64 -15.29 3.47
N VAL A 36 -3.93 -15.05 4.59
CA VAL A 36 -2.60 -15.65 4.84
C VAL A 36 -2.71 -17.17 4.83
N LEU A 37 -3.69 -17.75 5.53
CA LEU A 37 -3.95 -19.19 5.54
C LEU A 37 -4.34 -19.72 4.16
N SER A 38 -5.15 -18.97 3.41
CA SER A 38 -5.55 -19.33 2.04
C SER A 38 -4.36 -19.39 1.09
N LEU A 39 -3.40 -18.46 1.20
CA LEU A 39 -2.16 -18.50 0.42
C LEU A 39 -1.26 -19.66 0.85
N HIS A 40 -1.15 -19.94 2.15
CA HIS A 40 -0.41 -21.08 2.65
C HIS A 40 -0.97 -22.41 2.12
N GLU A 41 -2.31 -22.56 2.10
CA GLU A 41 -2.97 -23.73 1.51
C GLU A 41 -2.69 -23.81 0.00
N LEU A 42 -2.87 -22.72 -0.75
CA LEU A 42 -2.66 -22.69 -2.20
C LEU A 42 -1.24 -23.15 -2.58
N PHE A 43 -0.22 -22.56 -1.96
CA PHE A 43 1.17 -22.89 -2.26
C PHE A 43 1.58 -24.26 -1.68
N GLY A 44 1.07 -24.62 -0.50
CA GLY A 44 1.26 -25.96 0.08
C GLY A 44 0.64 -27.08 -0.79
N ARG A 45 -0.38 -26.75 -1.58
CA ARG A 45 -1.01 -27.65 -2.56
C ARG A 45 -0.42 -27.53 -3.96
N ALA A 46 0.86 -27.12 -4.05
CA ALA A 46 1.60 -26.97 -5.30
C ALA A 46 0.90 -26.05 -6.32
N GLY A 47 0.27 -24.98 -5.83
CA GLY A 47 -0.40 -23.97 -6.67
C GLY A 47 -1.78 -24.39 -7.17
N ARG A 48 -2.38 -25.46 -6.63
CA ARG A 48 -3.75 -25.85 -6.97
C ARG A 48 -4.76 -25.01 -6.21
N ILE A 49 -5.46 -24.14 -6.93
CA ILE A 49 -6.51 -23.26 -6.41
C ILE A 49 -7.61 -24.04 -5.68
N GLN A 50 -8.09 -23.47 -4.58
CA GLN A 50 -9.20 -23.97 -3.78
C GLN A 50 -10.47 -24.11 -4.64
N PRO A 51 -11.32 -25.12 -4.37
CA PRO A 51 -12.55 -25.33 -5.14
C PRO A 51 -13.62 -24.26 -4.90
N ALA A 52 -13.49 -23.46 -3.83
CA ALA A 52 -14.40 -22.38 -3.49
C ALA A 52 -13.61 -21.19 -2.93
N HIS A 53 -14.14 -19.99 -3.14
CA HIS A 53 -13.66 -18.75 -2.56
C HIS A 53 -14.83 -18.01 -1.93
N HIS A 54 -14.56 -17.27 -0.86
CA HIS A 54 -15.54 -16.44 -0.18
C HIS A 54 -14.89 -15.09 0.15
N ILE A 55 -15.62 -14.01 -0.08
CA ILE A 55 -15.18 -12.66 0.28
C ILE A 55 -15.95 -12.27 1.54
N LEU A 56 -15.23 -12.00 2.62
CA LEU A 56 -15.83 -11.65 3.90
C LEU A 56 -16.63 -10.35 3.78
N THR A 57 -17.91 -10.43 4.13
CA THR A 57 -18.80 -9.28 4.17
C THR A 57 -18.61 -8.47 5.45
N GLU A 58 -19.11 -7.25 5.44
CA GLU A 58 -19.15 -6.38 6.60
C GLU A 58 -19.91 -6.95 7.81
N HIS A 59 -20.80 -7.92 7.60
CA HIS A 59 -21.58 -8.59 8.64
C HIS A 59 -20.86 -9.82 9.22
N GLU A 60 -19.90 -10.40 8.48
CA GLU A 60 -19.13 -11.57 8.91
C GLU A 60 -17.86 -11.21 9.68
N ILE A 61 -17.27 -10.04 9.38
CA ILE A 61 -16.07 -9.55 10.06
C ILE A 61 -16.47 -9.14 11.49
N GLU A 62 -15.82 -9.62 12.54
CA GLU A 62 -16.20 -9.23 13.91
C GLU A 62 -15.61 -7.86 14.29
N ASP A 63 -14.32 -7.68 14.02
CA ASP A 63 -13.54 -6.47 14.26
C ASP A 63 -12.42 -6.31 13.22
N GLY A 64 -11.61 -5.26 13.36
CA GLY A 64 -10.38 -5.07 12.59
C GLY A 64 -10.32 -3.78 11.76
N VAL A 65 -9.15 -3.56 11.18
CA VAL A 65 -8.83 -2.39 10.35
C VAL A 65 -8.20 -2.84 9.04
N ASP A 66 -8.36 -2.03 8.01
CA ASP A 66 -7.48 -2.06 6.85
C ASP A 66 -6.49 -0.89 6.97
N GLU A 67 -5.28 -1.17 7.44
CA GLU A 67 -4.22 -0.18 7.58
C GLU A 67 -3.41 -0.11 6.28
N LEU A 68 -3.79 0.83 5.41
CA LEU A 68 -3.22 0.99 4.08
C LEU A 68 -2.52 2.34 3.96
N GLY A 69 -1.24 2.31 3.62
CA GLY A 69 -0.42 3.51 3.47
C GLY A 69 0.86 3.28 2.68
N VAL A 70 1.67 4.32 2.61
CA VAL A 70 2.99 4.30 2.00
C VAL A 70 4.07 4.48 3.05
N LEU A 71 5.12 3.65 2.99
CA LEU A 71 6.31 3.79 3.83
C LEU A 71 7.44 4.36 2.98
N LEU A 72 7.76 5.64 3.17
CA LEU A 72 8.94 6.26 2.58
C LEU A 72 10.13 6.02 3.50
N TYR A 73 11.29 5.63 2.95
CA TYR A 73 12.46 5.26 3.73
C TYR A 73 13.77 5.74 3.09
N GLY A 74 14.84 5.75 3.89
CA GLY A 74 16.20 6.15 3.47
C GLY A 74 16.49 7.65 3.56
N HIS A 75 15.52 8.46 4.00
CA HIS A 75 15.74 9.89 4.29
C HIS A 75 16.34 10.12 5.68
N ALA A 76 16.74 11.36 6.00
CA ALA A 76 17.42 11.70 7.26
C ALA A 76 16.65 11.30 8.54
N ASN A 77 15.31 11.26 8.49
CA ASN A 77 14.45 10.81 9.59
C ASN A 77 14.10 9.30 9.50
N ASN A 78 14.99 8.50 8.93
CA ASN A 78 14.87 7.07 8.66
C ASN A 78 13.65 6.67 7.79
N ALA A 79 12.47 6.45 8.38
CA ALA A 79 11.27 6.03 7.68
C ALA A 79 10.02 6.77 8.17
N TYR A 80 9.10 7.02 7.25
CA TYR A 80 7.83 7.71 7.48
C TYR A 80 6.68 6.97 6.80
N TRP A 81 5.75 6.48 7.61
CA TRP A 81 4.51 5.89 7.14
C TRP A 81 3.41 6.94 7.10
N TYR A 82 2.66 6.99 6.00
CA TYR A 82 1.46 7.81 5.87
C TYR A 82 0.33 7.02 5.24
N GLY A 83 -0.85 7.01 5.86
CA GLY A 83 -1.96 6.21 5.39
C GLY A 83 -3.21 6.24 6.27
N SER A 84 -4.17 5.44 5.84
CA SER A 84 -5.49 5.22 6.44
C SER A 84 -5.44 4.07 7.46
N GLN A 85 -6.16 4.23 8.57
CA GLN A 85 -6.40 3.18 9.57
C GLN A 85 -7.90 2.87 9.70
N LEU A 86 -8.61 2.81 8.56
CA LEU A 86 -10.06 2.65 8.52
C LEU A 86 -10.50 1.34 9.17
N SER A 87 -11.38 1.42 10.17
CA SER A 87 -11.94 0.26 10.86
C SER A 87 -13.24 -0.24 10.21
N ILE A 88 -13.57 -1.51 10.47
CA ILE A 88 -14.85 -2.07 10.02
C ILE A 88 -16.06 -1.40 10.69
N GLU A 89 -15.94 -1.02 11.96
CA GLU A 89 -16.99 -0.31 12.70
C GLU A 89 -17.25 1.07 12.12
N GLU A 90 -16.19 1.80 11.77
CA GLU A 90 -16.33 3.08 11.09
C GLU A 90 -16.95 2.93 9.71
N THR A 91 -16.46 1.97 8.93
CA THR A 91 -16.99 1.65 7.61
C THR A 91 -18.51 1.43 7.64
N ARG A 92 -18.99 0.56 8.55
CA ARG A 92 -20.43 0.26 8.72
C ARG A 92 -21.26 1.51 9.03
N ARG A 93 -20.71 2.50 9.74
CA ARG A 93 -21.41 3.74 10.07
C ARG A 93 -21.56 4.67 8.88
N ILE A 94 -20.60 4.66 7.95
CA ILE A 94 -20.46 5.71 6.93
C ILE A 94 -20.80 5.25 5.51
N ALA A 95 -20.73 3.95 5.20
CA ALA A 95 -21.12 3.41 3.90
C ALA A 95 -21.59 1.94 4.00
N PRO A 96 -22.74 1.59 3.42
CA PRO A 96 -23.27 0.23 3.47
C PRO A 96 -22.59 -0.72 2.46
N TYR A 97 -22.84 -2.03 2.63
CA TYR A 97 -22.56 -3.10 1.66
C TYR A 97 -21.08 -3.35 1.33
N GLN A 98 -20.16 -2.97 2.22
CA GLN A 98 -18.74 -3.14 2.02
C GLN A 98 -17.98 -3.18 3.34
N ASN A 99 -16.88 -3.93 3.34
CA ASN A 99 -15.90 -3.92 4.43
C ASN A 99 -14.91 -2.75 4.27
N ALA A 100 -13.98 -2.60 5.23
CA ALA A 100 -13.02 -1.49 5.24
C ALA A 100 -12.15 -1.44 3.97
N THR A 101 -11.65 -2.59 3.51
CA THR A 101 -10.92 -2.72 2.24
C THR A 101 -11.75 -2.20 1.07
N GLY A 102 -13.03 -2.61 1.01
CA GLY A 102 -13.96 -2.16 -0.02
C GLY A 102 -14.16 -0.65 -0.01
N LEU A 103 -14.37 -0.04 1.16
CA LEU A 103 -14.60 1.40 1.26
C LEU A 103 -13.38 2.25 0.86
N GLN A 104 -12.17 1.81 1.17
CA GLN A 104 -10.97 2.50 0.69
C GLN A 104 -10.90 2.52 -0.84
N VAL A 105 -11.28 1.42 -1.51
CA VAL A 105 -11.30 1.32 -2.97
C VAL A 105 -12.46 2.12 -3.58
N THR A 106 -13.69 1.96 -3.09
CA THR A 106 -14.86 2.63 -3.67
C THR A 106 -14.80 4.14 -3.49
N SER A 107 -14.26 4.63 -2.37
CA SER A 107 -14.02 6.06 -2.15
C SER A 107 -12.93 6.61 -3.08
N ALA A 108 -11.89 5.84 -3.41
CA ALA A 108 -10.89 6.22 -4.40
C ALA A 108 -11.52 6.36 -5.80
N VAL A 109 -12.38 5.41 -6.17
CA VAL A 109 -13.13 5.47 -7.43
C VAL A 109 -14.04 6.70 -7.46
N LEU A 110 -14.74 7.00 -6.36
CA LEU A 110 -15.55 8.21 -6.24
C LEU A 110 -14.71 9.48 -6.47
N ALA A 111 -13.56 9.59 -5.81
CA ALA A 111 -12.64 10.71 -6.00
C ALA A 111 -12.16 10.83 -7.46
N GLY A 112 -11.81 9.70 -8.08
CA GLY A 112 -11.43 9.65 -9.49
C GLY A 112 -12.55 10.09 -10.43
N MET A 113 -13.79 9.68 -10.16
CA MET A 113 -14.97 10.12 -10.93
C MET A 113 -15.22 11.63 -10.79
N VAL A 114 -15.11 12.18 -9.57
CA VAL A 114 -15.23 13.63 -9.36
C VAL A 114 -14.14 14.37 -10.13
N TYR A 115 -12.89 13.92 -10.02
CA TYR A 115 -11.77 14.53 -10.74
C TYR A 115 -11.96 14.47 -12.27
N ALA A 116 -12.44 13.35 -12.81
CA ALA A 116 -12.71 13.21 -14.24
C ALA A 116 -13.82 14.14 -14.72
N LEU A 117 -14.86 14.38 -13.91
CA LEU A 117 -15.93 15.32 -14.22
C LEU A 117 -15.44 16.78 -14.18
N GLU A 118 -14.55 17.10 -13.25
CA GLU A 118 -13.93 18.44 -13.14
C GLU A 118 -12.89 18.68 -14.23
N ASN A 119 -12.26 17.62 -14.77
CA ASN A 119 -11.19 17.68 -15.75
C ASN A 119 -11.46 16.76 -16.97
N PRO A 120 -12.54 17.00 -17.75
CA PRO A 120 -13.06 16.01 -18.70
C PRO A 120 -12.23 15.80 -19.97
N ASN A 121 -11.18 16.61 -20.19
CA ASN A 121 -10.42 16.65 -21.44
C ASN A 121 -8.92 16.34 -21.26
N LEU A 122 -8.51 15.68 -20.17
CA LEU A 122 -7.10 15.34 -19.90
C LEU A 122 -6.59 14.12 -20.67
N GLY A 123 -7.47 13.37 -21.35
CA GLY A 123 -7.10 12.12 -22.00
C GLY A 123 -6.98 10.96 -21.00
N ILE A 124 -6.05 10.05 -21.26
CA ILE A 124 -5.73 8.94 -20.35
C ILE A 124 -4.74 9.49 -19.32
N VAL A 125 -5.08 9.35 -18.04
CA VAL A 125 -4.23 9.74 -16.91
C VAL A 125 -4.17 8.62 -15.88
N GLU A 126 -3.05 8.53 -15.18
CA GLU A 126 -2.90 7.69 -13.98
C GLU A 126 -3.14 8.51 -12.70
N ALA A 127 -3.28 7.82 -11.56
CA ALA A 127 -3.51 8.47 -10.26
C ALA A 127 -2.36 9.43 -9.88
N ASP A 128 -1.14 9.12 -10.33
CA ASP A 128 0.07 9.92 -10.11
C ASP A 128 -0.01 11.31 -10.79
N GLU A 129 -0.83 11.46 -11.83
CA GLU A 129 -1.00 12.70 -12.61
C GLU A 129 -2.20 13.54 -12.17
N MET A 130 -3.03 13.01 -11.26
CA MET A 130 -4.22 13.68 -10.75
C MET A 130 -3.85 14.69 -9.64
N ASP A 131 -4.66 15.74 -9.46
CA ASP A 131 -4.52 16.60 -8.27
C ASP A 131 -4.85 15.79 -7.01
N PHE A 132 -3.79 15.32 -6.35
CA PHE A 132 -3.91 14.49 -5.15
C PHE A 132 -4.63 15.21 -4.02
N ARG A 133 -4.56 16.55 -3.94
CA ARG A 133 -5.25 17.32 -2.89
C ARG A 133 -6.75 17.28 -3.12
N ARG A 134 -7.18 17.49 -4.37
CA ARG A 134 -8.59 17.42 -4.73
C ARG A 134 -9.14 16.01 -4.54
N CYS A 135 -8.39 14.99 -4.96
CA CYS A 135 -8.80 13.60 -4.78
C CYS A 135 -8.91 13.23 -3.30
N LEU A 136 -7.91 13.59 -2.48
CA LEU A 136 -7.96 13.35 -1.03
C LEU A 136 -9.05 14.17 -0.35
N GLU A 137 -9.36 15.39 -0.79
CA GLU A 137 -10.48 16.18 -0.24
C GLU A 137 -11.81 15.40 -0.37
N VAL A 138 -12.04 14.75 -1.52
CA VAL A 138 -13.22 13.92 -1.76
C VAL A 138 -13.17 12.61 -0.99
N GLN A 139 -12.00 11.97 -0.93
CA GLN A 139 -11.84 10.62 -0.38
C GLN A 139 -11.75 10.60 1.15
N SER A 140 -11.11 11.59 1.77
CA SER A 140 -10.78 11.61 3.20
C SER A 140 -11.95 11.34 4.15
N PRO A 141 -13.20 11.77 3.89
CA PRO A 141 -14.35 11.41 4.72
C PRO A 141 -14.61 9.90 4.86
N TYR A 142 -14.00 9.07 4.01
CA TYR A 142 -14.19 7.63 3.96
C TYR A 142 -12.95 6.82 4.39
N LEU A 143 -11.89 7.47 4.86
CA LEU A 143 -10.60 6.84 5.17
C LEU A 143 -10.36 6.66 6.67
N GLY A 144 -11.30 7.03 7.53
CA GLY A 144 -11.10 7.01 8.97
C GLY A 144 -9.87 7.86 9.37
N PRO A 145 -9.07 7.43 10.35
CA PRO A 145 -7.84 8.13 10.72
C PRO A 145 -6.80 8.11 9.58
N LEU A 146 -6.46 9.29 9.07
CA LEU A 146 -5.28 9.51 8.22
C LEU A 146 -4.13 10.01 9.07
N ILE A 147 -3.07 9.22 9.22
CA ILE A 147 -1.96 9.55 10.12
C ILE A 147 -0.60 9.49 9.44
N GLY A 148 0.31 10.29 9.97
CA GLY A 148 1.74 10.23 9.70
C GLY A 148 2.51 9.72 10.91
N ARG A 149 3.44 8.78 10.70
CA ARG A 149 4.27 8.21 11.76
C ARG A 149 5.72 8.01 11.31
N TYR A 150 6.64 8.62 12.04
CA TYR A 150 8.06 8.29 11.94
C TYR A 150 8.37 7.03 12.77
N THR A 151 9.40 6.29 12.36
CA THR A 151 9.94 5.16 13.10
C THR A 151 11.45 5.04 12.89
N ASP A 152 12.15 4.55 13.92
CA ASP A 152 13.56 4.18 13.84
C ASP A 152 13.77 2.73 13.36
N TRP A 153 12.69 1.99 13.12
CA TRP A 153 12.75 0.62 12.60
C TRP A 153 13.45 0.58 11.24
N THR A 154 14.25 -0.46 11.02
CA THR A 154 14.84 -0.78 9.71
C THR A 154 14.74 -2.28 9.44
N PRO A 155 14.95 -2.73 8.18
CA PRO A 155 15.01 -4.15 7.88
C PRO A 155 16.10 -4.92 8.65
N LEU A 156 17.06 -4.22 9.28
CA LEU A 156 18.13 -4.81 10.11
C LEU A 156 17.86 -4.76 11.62
N THR A 157 16.71 -4.24 12.05
CA THR A 157 16.34 -4.29 13.48
C THR A 157 16.34 -5.75 13.95
N ASP A 158 17.05 -6.01 15.06
CA ASP A 158 17.25 -7.34 15.66
C ASP A 158 17.99 -8.36 14.77
N ARG A 159 18.80 -7.90 13.80
CA ARG A 159 19.62 -8.76 12.91
C ARG A 159 21.13 -8.43 12.99
N PRO A 160 22.02 -9.43 12.75
CA PRO A 160 21.71 -10.82 12.45
C PRO A 160 21.26 -11.60 13.70
N GLY A 161 20.53 -12.70 13.47
CA GLY A 161 20.12 -13.62 14.53
C GLY A 161 21.14 -14.74 14.81
N PHE A 162 20.63 -15.95 15.10
CA PHE A 162 21.45 -17.13 15.39
C PHE A 162 22.13 -17.75 14.16
N PHE A 163 21.63 -17.44 12.96
CA PHE A 163 22.16 -17.97 11.71
C PHE A 163 22.84 -16.84 10.92
N PRO A 164 23.90 -17.15 10.15
CA PRO A 164 24.49 -16.19 9.23
C PRO A 164 23.47 -15.72 8.20
N GLU A 165 23.46 -14.41 7.92
CA GLU A 165 22.57 -13.78 6.95
C GLU A 165 23.37 -12.95 5.95
N ASP A 166 22.91 -12.93 4.70
CA ASP A 166 23.52 -12.17 3.61
C ASP A 166 23.03 -10.71 3.61
N ILE A 167 23.50 -9.91 4.56
CA ILE A 167 23.05 -8.53 4.82
C ILE A 167 24.09 -7.46 4.47
N ASP A 168 23.61 -6.26 4.16
CA ASP A 168 24.42 -5.05 3.98
C ASP A 168 24.20 -4.09 5.16
N THR A 169 25.17 -4.01 6.07
CA THR A 169 25.12 -3.12 7.24
C THR A 169 25.53 -1.68 6.93
N SER A 170 25.99 -1.39 5.72
CA SER A 170 26.37 -0.02 5.31
C SER A 170 25.16 0.81 4.85
N ASP A 171 24.12 0.14 4.37
CA ASP A 171 22.83 0.73 4.00
C ASP A 171 21.69 -0.21 4.39
N HIS A 172 20.99 0.17 5.46
CA HIS A 172 19.96 -0.67 6.06
C HIS A 172 18.76 -0.93 5.12
N TRP A 173 18.49 -0.02 4.18
CA TRP A 173 17.32 -0.06 3.29
C TRP A 173 17.59 -0.74 1.94
N GLN A 174 18.78 -1.35 1.76
CA GLN A 174 19.04 -2.18 0.60
C GLN A 174 17.99 -3.29 0.48
N PHE A 175 17.51 -3.52 -0.75
CA PHE A 175 16.53 -4.58 -1.00
C PHE A 175 17.04 -5.97 -0.59
N ARG A 176 18.38 -6.14 -0.59
CA ARG A 176 19.06 -7.31 -0.03
C ARG A 176 18.67 -7.61 1.42
N ASN A 177 18.46 -6.57 2.23
CA ASN A 177 18.05 -6.68 3.63
C ASN A 177 16.53 -6.85 3.76
N ILE A 178 15.74 -6.31 2.82
CA ILE A 178 14.27 -6.36 2.86
C ILE A 178 13.75 -7.74 2.47
N LEU A 179 14.32 -8.35 1.43
CA LEU A 179 13.87 -9.64 0.92
C LEU A 179 14.20 -10.77 1.91
N VAL A 180 13.18 -11.53 2.32
CA VAL A 180 13.35 -12.78 3.07
C VAL A 180 13.94 -13.85 2.14
N ARG A 181 15.07 -14.46 2.51
CA ARG A 181 15.88 -15.34 1.66
C ARG A 181 16.30 -16.61 2.39
#